data_AF-A0A3N5NTL5-F1
#
_entry.id   AF-A0A3N5NTL5-F1
#
_cell.length_a   1.000
_cell.length_b   1.000
_cell.length_c   1.000
_cell.angle_alpha   90.00
_cell.angle_beta   90.00
_cell.angle_gamma   90.00
#
_symmetry.space_group_name_H-M   'P 1'
#
loop_
_entity.id
_entity.type
_entity.pdbx_description
1 polymer ?
#
loop_
_entity_poly.entity_id
_entity_poly.type
_entity_poly.pdbx_seq_one_letter_code
_entity_poly.pdbx_strand_id
1 'polypeptide(L)'
;MLLVTGLVGGMAVAQGFSPARRSMGYGSGDIGHGRGAMGQRYVVSGFSRSVTRVAIGETGCCCLGLSVDCGRSHGRIVVGRTGPSRMTAIRAAVIGDEERLAKLCSVVQDLHVQSRPDHFRQTQVPELAKWYKSLLEKPTARIWIAEEQGEAVGYVLAMFQRLPENPFTRARAWCEIDQIAVESNHRRRGIGRALVLRAIAEARAEGIQRVE
;
A
#
# COMPACT_ATOMS: atom_id res chain seq x y z
N MET A 1 -4.99 -63.20 -17.75
CA MET A 1 -5.87 -62.02 -17.73
C MET A 1 -5.28 -61.02 -18.71
N LEU A 2 -6.08 -60.59 -19.68
CA LEU A 2 -5.76 -59.81 -20.89
C LEU A 2 -4.79 -58.62 -20.64
N LEU A 3 -3.74 -58.42 -21.45
CA LEU A 3 -3.70 -57.63 -22.72
C LEU A 3 -4.13 -56.17 -22.46
N VAL A 4 -3.38 -55.10 -22.75
CA VAL A 4 -2.74 -54.73 -24.03
C VAL A 4 -1.73 -53.59 -23.80
N THR A 5 -0.57 -53.71 -24.45
CA THR A 5 0.41 -52.67 -24.80
C THR A 5 -0.12 -51.63 -25.77
N GLY A 6 0.13 -50.34 -25.54
CA GLY A 6 -0.14 -49.26 -26.49
C GLY A 6 0.99 -48.23 -26.52
N LEU A 7 1.93 -48.45 -27.43
CA LEU A 7 3.05 -47.58 -27.78
C LEU A 7 2.64 -46.75 -29.01
N VAL A 8 2.62 -45.44 -28.90
CA VAL A 8 2.73 -44.41 -29.96
C VAL A 8 3.08 -43.13 -29.21
N GLY A 9 4.14 -42.40 -29.50
CA GLY A 9 4.68 -42.04 -30.79
C GLY A 9 4.84 -40.52 -30.72
N GLY A 10 6.09 -40.06 -30.86
CA GLY A 10 6.52 -38.73 -30.44
C GLY A 10 5.86 -37.55 -31.14
N MET A 11 6.07 -36.37 -30.57
CA MET A 11 6.55 -35.21 -31.32
C MET A 11 6.99 -34.13 -30.33
N ALA A 12 8.31 -34.00 -30.19
CA ALA A 12 8.93 -32.77 -29.77
C ALA A 12 8.62 -31.71 -30.85
N VAL A 13 7.96 -30.63 -30.46
CA VAL A 13 7.86 -29.42 -31.28
C VAL A 13 8.83 -28.40 -30.71
N ALA A 14 10.03 -28.41 -31.25
CA ALA A 14 10.91 -27.25 -31.27
C ALA A 14 10.49 -26.38 -32.46
N GLN A 15 10.00 -25.18 -32.19
CA GLN A 15 9.94 -24.04 -33.12
C GLN A 15 10.00 -22.79 -32.23
N GLY A 16 10.78 -21.75 -32.46
CA GLY A 16 11.67 -21.41 -33.56
C GLY A 16 12.04 -19.95 -33.30
N PHE A 17 13.26 -19.72 -32.82
CA PHE A 17 13.84 -18.39 -32.72
C PHE A 17 14.20 -17.96 -34.14
N SER A 18 13.60 -16.88 -34.65
CA SER A 18 14.10 -16.22 -35.85
C SER A 18 13.96 -14.69 -35.70
N PRO A 19 15.05 -13.92 -35.90
CA PRO A 19 15.08 -12.49 -35.65
C PRO A 19 14.64 -11.73 -36.91
N ALA A 20 13.50 -11.03 -36.83
CA ALA A 20 13.17 -10.02 -37.83
C ALA A 20 13.94 -8.73 -37.51
N ARG A 21 15.11 -8.57 -38.17
CA ARG A 21 15.72 -7.26 -38.38
C ARG A 21 14.74 -6.40 -39.17
N ARG A 22 14.28 -5.30 -38.59
CA ARG A 22 13.95 -4.10 -39.36
C ARG A 22 14.80 -2.96 -38.82
N SER A 23 15.80 -2.62 -39.61
CA SER A 23 16.45 -1.32 -39.62
C SER A 23 15.40 -0.23 -39.82
N MET A 24 15.28 0.69 -38.87
CA MET A 24 14.64 1.98 -39.09
C MET A 24 15.51 3.06 -38.44
N GLY A 25 15.81 4.06 -39.27
CA GLY A 25 16.89 5.01 -39.11
C GLY A 25 16.73 5.99 -37.95
N TYR A 26 17.88 6.54 -37.59
CA TYR A 26 18.00 7.77 -36.82
C TYR A 26 17.39 8.91 -37.64
N GLY A 27 16.18 9.30 -37.26
CA GLY A 27 15.53 10.55 -37.65
C GLY A 27 15.50 11.47 -36.45
N SER A 28 16.46 12.39 -36.40
CA SER A 28 16.42 13.59 -35.57
C SER A 28 15.22 14.45 -35.96
N GLY A 29 14.35 14.76 -35.00
CA GLY A 29 13.17 15.59 -35.22
C GLY A 29 12.41 15.89 -33.93
N ASP A 30 12.54 17.14 -33.51
CA ASP A 30 11.60 17.97 -32.76
C ASP A 30 11.31 17.74 -31.26
N ILE A 31 11.81 18.71 -30.51
CA ILE A 31 11.50 19.09 -29.13
C ILE A 31 10.03 19.54 -29.07
N GLY A 32 9.13 18.60 -28.78
CA GLY A 32 7.74 18.88 -28.42
C GLY A 32 7.60 19.09 -26.92
N HIS A 33 7.30 20.33 -26.49
CA HIS A 33 6.92 20.68 -25.12
C HIS A 33 5.65 19.93 -24.67
N GLY A 34 5.82 18.77 -24.03
CA GLY A 34 4.75 18.05 -23.33
C GLY A 34 4.70 18.46 -21.86
N ARG A 35 3.66 19.22 -21.48
CA ARG A 35 3.39 19.61 -20.09
C ARG A 35 3.30 18.36 -19.21
N GLY A 36 4.14 18.31 -18.18
CA GLY A 36 4.24 17.19 -17.25
C GLY A 36 2.90 16.87 -16.58
N ALA A 37 2.53 15.59 -16.61
CA ALA A 37 1.48 15.05 -15.77
C ALA A 37 1.91 15.22 -14.30
N MET A 38 1.19 16.08 -13.61
CA MET A 38 1.32 16.38 -12.19
C MET A 38 1.11 15.09 -11.40
N GLY A 39 2.21 14.51 -10.89
CA GLY A 39 2.13 13.43 -9.91
C GLY A 39 1.37 13.95 -8.68
N GLN A 40 0.21 13.38 -8.39
CA GLN A 40 -0.55 13.73 -7.20
C GLN A 40 0.22 13.25 -5.98
N ARG A 41 0.80 14.21 -5.26
CA ARG A 41 1.40 14.00 -3.95
C ARG A 41 0.29 13.69 -2.95
N TYR A 42 0.25 12.47 -2.45
CA TYR A 42 -0.50 12.18 -1.24
C TYR A 42 0.18 12.93 -0.07
N VAL A 43 -0.51 13.93 0.45
CA VAL A 43 -0.09 14.65 1.66
C VAL A 43 -0.23 13.70 2.84
N VAL A 44 0.88 13.06 3.22
CA VAL A 44 0.99 12.44 4.54
C VAL A 44 1.20 13.59 5.52
N SER A 45 0.15 13.96 6.22
CA SER A 45 0.20 14.99 7.24
C SER A 45 1.21 14.63 8.35
N GLY A 46 2.35 15.32 8.34
CA GLY A 46 3.07 15.81 9.53
C GLY A 46 3.55 14.77 10.54
N PHE A 47 4.74 14.23 10.32
CA PHE A 47 5.56 13.67 11.39
C PHE A 47 6.61 14.73 11.80
N SER A 48 6.23 15.65 12.69
CA SER A 48 7.23 16.49 13.38
C SER A 48 7.58 15.81 14.70
N ARG A 49 8.73 15.13 14.74
CA ARG A 49 9.40 14.80 15.99
C ARG A 49 10.50 15.84 16.21
N SER A 50 10.18 16.87 16.98
CA SER A 50 11.19 17.65 17.70
C SER A 50 11.12 17.21 19.16
N VAL A 51 11.98 16.26 19.54
CA VAL A 51 12.24 15.98 20.96
C VAL A 51 13.27 17.00 21.41
N THR A 52 12.81 18.15 21.88
CA THR A 52 13.68 19.09 22.60
C THR A 52 13.73 18.62 24.05
N ARG A 53 14.90 18.09 24.46
CA ARG A 53 15.25 17.92 25.87
C ARG A 53 15.17 19.30 26.54
N VAL A 54 14.19 19.50 27.41
CA VAL A 54 14.18 20.67 28.32
C VAL A 54 14.97 20.27 29.55
N ALA A 55 16.08 20.95 29.76
CA ALA A 55 16.86 20.88 30.98
C ALA A 55 16.01 21.41 32.15
N ILE A 56 15.91 20.61 33.21
CA ILE A 56 15.43 21.07 34.52
C ILE A 56 16.51 21.97 35.11
N GLY A 57 16.39 23.27 34.84
CA GLY A 57 17.10 24.30 35.59
C GLY A 57 16.36 24.52 36.92
N GLU A 58 16.91 23.99 38.00
CA GLU A 58 16.55 24.41 39.34
C GLU A 58 17.02 25.85 39.52
N THR A 59 16.11 26.77 39.80
CA THR A 59 16.49 28.07 40.37
C THR A 59 15.32 28.71 41.10
N GLY A 60 15.47 28.75 42.42
CA GLY A 60 15.24 29.98 43.20
C GLY A 60 13.82 30.53 43.21
N CYS A 61 13.02 30.02 44.14
CA CYS A 61 11.98 30.83 44.76
C CYS A 61 12.65 31.93 45.59
N CYS A 62 12.55 33.19 45.14
CA CYS A 62 12.81 34.37 45.96
C CYS A 62 11.66 35.35 45.76
N CYS A 63 10.90 35.52 46.82
CA CYS A 63 9.80 36.45 46.96
C CYS A 63 10.28 37.90 46.83
N LEU A 64 9.48 38.77 46.21
CA LEU A 64 9.08 40.09 46.73
C LEU A 64 8.31 40.88 45.65
N GLY A 65 7.02 41.10 45.91
CA GLY A 65 6.33 42.35 45.59
C GLY A 65 5.87 42.59 44.15
N LEU A 66 4.55 42.49 43.95
CA LEU A 66 3.76 43.02 42.84
C LEU A 66 4.07 42.49 41.43
N SER A 67 3.14 41.70 40.89
CA SER A 67 2.33 42.06 39.70
C SER A 67 1.85 40.81 38.95
N VAL A 68 0.65 40.92 38.41
CA VAL A 68 0.03 40.09 37.37
C VAL A 68 -0.38 38.68 37.78
N ASP A 69 -1.69 38.53 37.98
CA ASP A 69 -2.38 37.24 37.98
C ASP A 69 -2.27 36.63 36.56
N CYS A 70 -1.17 35.93 36.29
CA CYS A 70 -1.08 35.06 35.11
C CYS A 70 -1.86 33.79 35.45
N GLY A 71 -3.17 33.83 35.21
CA GLY A 71 -4.08 32.71 35.36
C GLY A 71 -3.52 31.47 34.69
N ARG A 72 -2.94 30.58 35.49
CA ARG A 72 -2.48 29.26 35.08
C ARG A 72 -3.72 28.39 34.89
N SER A 73 -4.41 28.58 33.77
CA SER A 73 -5.39 27.62 33.28
C SER A 73 -4.63 26.33 33.02
N HIS A 74 -4.61 25.44 34.01
CA HIS A 74 -4.21 24.06 33.82
C HIS A 74 -5.23 23.47 32.85
N GLY A 75 -4.91 23.56 31.56
CA GLY A 75 -5.64 22.94 30.48
C GLY A 75 -5.67 21.44 30.77
N ARG A 76 -6.79 21.00 31.34
CA ARG A 76 -7.09 19.61 31.59
C ARG A 76 -7.02 18.91 30.24
N ILE A 77 -6.03 18.03 30.03
CA ILE A 77 -6.04 17.12 28.89
C ILE A 77 -7.24 16.21 29.12
N VAL A 78 -8.36 16.57 28.49
CA VAL A 78 -9.48 15.65 28.34
C VAL A 78 -9.01 14.62 27.31
N VAL A 79 -8.51 13.48 27.79
CA VAL A 79 -8.38 12.29 26.96
C VAL A 79 -9.79 11.98 26.48
N GLY A 80 -10.06 12.30 25.22
CA GLY A 80 -11.37 12.10 24.60
C GLY A 80 -11.83 10.67 24.80
N ARG A 81 -13.09 10.53 25.23
CA ARG A 81 -13.78 9.27 25.54
C ARG A 81 -13.43 8.16 24.54
N THR A 82 -12.86 7.07 25.03
CA THR A 82 -12.87 5.78 24.33
C THR A 82 -14.32 5.31 24.27
N GLY A 83 -14.97 5.51 23.12
CA GLY A 83 -16.15 4.73 22.76
C GLY A 83 -15.82 3.23 22.73
N PRO A 84 -16.81 2.33 22.65
CA PRO A 84 -16.57 0.89 22.67
C PRO A 84 -15.52 0.52 21.62
N SER A 85 -14.40 -0.06 22.07
CA SER A 85 -13.31 -0.45 21.18
C SER A 85 -13.78 -1.61 20.31
N ARG A 86 -14.31 -1.29 19.13
CA ARG A 86 -14.43 -2.29 18.06
C ARG A 86 -13.01 -2.74 17.73
N MET A 87 -12.67 -3.96 18.12
CA MET A 87 -11.37 -4.55 17.82
C MET A 87 -11.29 -4.81 16.32
N THR A 88 -10.51 -3.99 15.61
CA THR A 88 -10.15 -4.26 14.22
C THR A 88 -9.07 -5.34 14.20
N ALA A 89 -9.39 -6.51 13.63
CA ALA A 89 -8.41 -7.57 13.39
C ALA A 89 -7.75 -7.35 12.03
N ILE A 90 -6.45 -7.64 11.89
CA ILE A 90 -5.77 -7.62 10.59
C ILE A 90 -5.22 -9.01 10.33
N ARG A 91 -5.58 -9.59 9.19
CA ARG A 91 -5.11 -10.90 8.74
C ARG A 91 -4.56 -10.84 7.32
N ALA A 92 -3.72 -11.81 6.97
CA ALA A 92 -3.33 -12.01 5.58
C ALA A 92 -4.56 -12.46 4.76
N ALA A 93 -4.67 -11.96 3.54
CA ALA A 93 -5.65 -12.45 2.58
C ALA A 93 -5.23 -13.84 2.07
N VAL A 94 -6.22 -14.67 1.74
CA VAL A 94 -6.01 -16.00 1.20
C VAL A 94 -6.78 -16.16 -0.12
N ILE A 95 -6.44 -17.20 -0.89
CA ILE A 95 -7.29 -17.63 -2.00
C ILE A 95 -8.71 -17.88 -1.46
N GLY A 96 -9.71 -17.30 -2.11
CA GLY A 96 -11.10 -17.20 -1.64
C GLY A 96 -11.51 -15.82 -1.09
N ASP A 97 -10.57 -14.88 -0.90
CA ASP A 97 -10.88 -13.49 -0.52
C ASP A 97 -11.05 -12.54 -1.73
N GLU A 98 -10.96 -13.03 -2.96
CA GLU A 98 -10.81 -12.19 -4.14
C GLU A 98 -12.03 -11.29 -4.38
N GLU A 99 -13.22 -11.83 -4.12
CA GLU A 99 -14.46 -11.08 -4.23
C GLU A 99 -14.58 -10.00 -3.14
N ARG A 100 -14.08 -10.28 -1.93
CA ARG A 100 -14.05 -9.28 -0.83
C ARG A 100 -13.12 -8.13 -1.18
N LEU A 101 -11.93 -8.44 -1.69
CA LEU A 101 -10.95 -7.45 -2.15
C LEU A 101 -11.50 -6.61 -3.30
N ALA A 102 -12.14 -7.26 -4.28
CA ALA A 102 -12.77 -6.57 -5.41
C ALA A 102 -13.86 -5.59 -4.94
N LYS A 103 -14.72 -5.99 -3.99
CA LYS A 103 -15.75 -5.10 -3.42
C LYS A 103 -15.14 -3.90 -2.70
N LEU A 104 -14.13 -4.13 -1.86
CA LEU A 104 -13.43 -3.04 -1.15
C LEU A 104 -12.75 -2.07 -2.12
N CYS A 105 -12.13 -2.58 -3.17
CA CYS A 105 -11.48 -1.77 -4.19
C CYS A 105 -12.47 -0.97 -5.05
N SER A 106 -13.66 -1.54 -5.32
CA SER A 106 -14.72 -0.87 -6.08
C SER A 106 -15.09 0.50 -5.50
N VAL A 107 -15.10 0.62 -4.16
CA VAL A 107 -15.39 1.89 -3.46
C VAL A 107 -14.43 3.01 -3.87
N VAL A 108 -13.14 2.70 -4.05
CA VAL A 108 -12.13 3.69 -4.45
C VAL A 108 -12.14 3.87 -5.97
N GLN A 109 -12.31 2.79 -6.72
CA GLN A 109 -12.35 2.83 -8.18
C GLN A 109 -13.53 3.66 -8.69
N ASP A 110 -14.70 3.56 -8.06
CA ASP A 110 -15.88 4.35 -8.44
C ASP A 110 -15.65 5.85 -8.25
N LEU A 111 -14.88 6.27 -7.23
CA LEU A 111 -14.45 7.67 -7.06
C LEU A 111 -13.55 8.13 -8.20
N HIS A 112 -12.63 7.26 -8.67
CA HIS A 112 -11.78 7.55 -9.82
C HIS A 112 -12.59 7.69 -11.11
N VAL A 113 -13.54 6.79 -11.35
CA VAL A 113 -14.45 6.84 -12.51
C VAL A 113 -15.28 8.12 -12.50
N GLN A 114 -15.84 8.50 -11.34
CA GLN A 114 -16.58 9.75 -11.20
C GLN A 114 -15.71 10.97 -11.50
N SER A 115 -14.43 10.96 -11.11
CA SER A 115 -13.53 12.10 -11.31
C SER A 115 -12.96 12.18 -12.73
N ARG A 116 -12.62 11.05 -13.37
CA ARG A 116 -11.94 10.97 -14.68
C ARG A 116 -12.46 9.76 -15.48
N PRO A 117 -13.71 9.80 -15.95
CA PRO A 117 -14.33 8.68 -16.68
C PRO A 117 -13.66 8.40 -18.03
N ASP A 118 -12.91 9.36 -18.57
CA ASP A 118 -12.07 9.20 -19.77
C ASP A 118 -10.84 8.31 -19.54
N HIS A 119 -10.42 8.15 -18.27
CA HIS A 119 -9.22 7.40 -17.90
C HIS A 119 -9.55 6.10 -17.16
N PHE A 120 -10.56 6.10 -16.30
CA PHE A 120 -10.92 4.97 -15.46
C PHE A 120 -12.16 4.25 -15.97
N ARG A 121 -12.09 2.91 -16.01
CA ARG A 121 -13.21 2.05 -16.38
C ARG A 121 -14.10 1.78 -15.17
N GLN A 122 -15.41 1.70 -15.41
CA GLN A 122 -16.40 1.24 -14.44
C GLN A 122 -15.99 -0.13 -13.87
N THR A 123 -16.17 -0.28 -12.56
CA THR A 123 -15.76 -1.50 -11.87
C THR A 123 -16.61 -2.68 -12.28
N GLN A 124 -15.97 -3.77 -12.72
CA GLN A 124 -16.60 -5.07 -12.93
C GLN A 124 -16.05 -6.05 -11.89
N VAL A 125 -16.82 -6.31 -10.83
CA VAL A 125 -16.39 -7.12 -9.68
C VAL A 125 -15.82 -8.49 -10.09
N PRO A 126 -16.42 -9.25 -11.03
CA PRO A 126 -15.87 -10.54 -11.44
C PRO A 126 -14.49 -10.44 -12.13
N GLU A 127 -14.26 -9.39 -12.92
CA GLU A 127 -12.96 -9.16 -13.57
C GLU A 127 -11.90 -8.77 -12.54
N LEU A 128 -12.28 -7.88 -11.61
CA LEU A 128 -11.39 -7.41 -10.55
C LEU A 128 -11.04 -8.54 -9.57
N ALA A 129 -11.98 -9.43 -9.27
CA ALA A 129 -11.72 -10.63 -8.46
C ALA A 129 -10.71 -11.55 -9.15
N LYS A 130 -10.81 -11.78 -10.47
CA LYS A 130 -9.79 -12.55 -11.22
C LYS A 130 -8.42 -11.88 -11.14
N TRP A 131 -8.35 -10.55 -11.19
CA TRP A 131 -7.11 -9.82 -11.03
C TRP A 131 -6.51 -9.99 -9.64
N TYR A 132 -7.31 -9.85 -8.58
CA TYR A 132 -6.85 -10.12 -7.20
C TYR A 132 -6.42 -11.57 -6.98
N LYS A 133 -7.09 -12.54 -7.62
CA LYS A 133 -6.64 -13.94 -7.61
C LYS A 133 -5.19 -14.05 -8.12
N SER A 134 -4.91 -13.43 -9.26
CA SER A 134 -3.56 -13.43 -9.84
C SER A 134 -2.53 -12.74 -8.94
N LEU A 135 -2.94 -11.79 -8.09
CA LEU A 135 -2.06 -11.18 -7.10
C LEU A 135 -1.81 -12.10 -5.91
N LEU A 136 -2.83 -12.76 -5.39
CA LEU A 136 -2.68 -13.70 -4.27
C LEU A 136 -1.79 -14.91 -4.63
N GLU A 137 -1.72 -15.26 -5.93
CA GLU A 137 -0.83 -16.29 -6.45
C GLU A 137 0.61 -15.79 -6.67
N LYS A 138 0.86 -14.47 -6.67
CA LYS A 138 2.20 -13.90 -6.87
C LYS A 138 3.00 -13.93 -5.57
N PRO A 139 4.19 -14.56 -5.54
CA PRO A 139 5.03 -14.61 -4.35
C PRO A 139 5.50 -13.24 -3.83
N THR A 140 5.57 -12.25 -4.73
CA THR A 140 6.01 -10.89 -4.40
C THR A 140 4.88 -10.00 -3.91
N ALA A 141 3.62 -10.40 -4.06
CA ALA A 141 2.47 -9.61 -3.60
C ALA A 141 2.01 -10.11 -2.23
N ARG A 142 1.67 -9.17 -1.34
CA ARG A 142 1.01 -9.48 -0.07
C ARG A 142 -0.14 -8.55 0.16
N ILE A 143 -1.25 -9.14 0.58
CA ILE A 143 -2.48 -8.41 0.85
C ILE A 143 -2.89 -8.70 2.29
N TRP A 144 -3.20 -7.65 3.03
CA TRP A 144 -3.81 -7.77 4.37
C TRP A 144 -5.19 -7.15 4.37
N ILE A 145 -6.12 -7.80 5.05
CA ILE A 145 -7.50 -7.38 5.21
C ILE A 145 -7.71 -6.98 6.67
N ALA A 146 -8.31 -5.82 6.87
CA ALA A 146 -8.85 -5.40 8.15
C ALA A 146 -10.28 -5.90 8.28
N GLU A 147 -10.59 -6.55 9.39
CA GLU A 147 -11.91 -7.08 9.69
C GLU A 147 -12.47 -6.50 10.98
N GLU A 148 -13.76 -6.17 10.96
CA GLU A 148 -14.55 -5.86 12.15
C GLU A 148 -15.80 -6.74 12.15
N GLN A 149 -16.05 -7.45 13.26
CA GLN A 149 -17.24 -8.31 13.39
C GLN A 149 -17.39 -9.37 12.27
N GLY A 150 -16.27 -9.81 11.67
CA GLY A 150 -16.25 -10.77 10.56
C GLY A 150 -16.46 -10.14 9.18
N GLU A 151 -16.66 -8.83 9.09
CA GLU A 151 -16.76 -8.10 7.83
C GLU A 151 -15.42 -7.49 7.44
N ALA A 152 -15.05 -7.61 6.17
CA ALA A 152 -13.86 -6.98 5.61
C ALA A 152 -14.15 -5.48 5.40
N VAL A 153 -13.44 -4.62 6.13
CA VAL A 153 -13.69 -3.16 6.16
C VAL A 153 -12.57 -2.34 5.50
N GLY A 154 -11.49 -2.99 5.10
CA GLY A 154 -10.38 -2.36 4.41
C GLY A 154 -9.28 -3.36 4.05
N TYR A 155 -8.38 -2.95 3.18
CA TYR A 155 -7.22 -3.76 2.80
C TYR A 155 -6.01 -2.88 2.46
N VAL A 156 -4.84 -3.50 2.46
CA VAL A 156 -3.63 -2.97 1.85
C VAL A 156 -2.99 -4.06 1.00
N LEU A 157 -2.58 -3.70 -0.22
CA LEU A 157 -1.75 -4.50 -1.11
C LEU A 157 -0.36 -3.88 -1.12
N ALA A 158 0.64 -4.71 -0.87
CA ALA A 158 2.04 -4.33 -0.96
C ALA A 158 2.83 -5.29 -1.84
N MET A 159 3.79 -4.74 -2.58
CA MET A 159 4.69 -5.47 -3.46
C MET A 159 6.10 -5.51 -2.85
N PHE A 160 6.65 -6.71 -2.69
CA PHE A 160 7.96 -6.95 -2.11
C PHE A 160 8.96 -7.17 -3.24
N GLN A 161 9.76 -6.14 -3.49
CA GLN A 161 10.68 -6.09 -4.63
C GLN A 161 12.11 -6.36 -4.16
N ARG A 162 12.84 -7.16 -4.94
CA ARG A 162 14.27 -7.42 -4.75
C ARG A 162 14.97 -7.39 -6.10
N LEU A 163 15.91 -6.46 -6.24
CA LEU A 163 16.74 -6.28 -7.42
C LEU A 163 18.19 -6.65 -7.05
N PRO A 164 18.82 -7.62 -7.74
CA PRO A 164 20.24 -7.92 -7.53
C PRO A 164 21.13 -6.79 -8.02
N GLU A 165 22.38 -6.80 -7.56
CA GLU A 165 23.40 -5.89 -8.05
C GLU A 165 23.70 -6.12 -9.53
N ASN A 166 24.00 -5.03 -10.25
CA ASN A 166 24.46 -5.05 -11.63
C ASN A 166 25.45 -3.89 -11.86
N PRO A 167 26.09 -3.77 -13.04
CA PRO A 167 27.09 -2.72 -13.30
C PRO A 167 26.58 -1.27 -13.15
N PHE A 168 25.27 -1.05 -13.15
CA PHE A 168 24.66 0.29 -13.07
C PHE A 168 24.09 0.60 -11.69
N THR A 169 23.74 -0.40 -10.88
CA THR A 169 22.97 -0.23 -9.64
C THR A 169 23.36 -1.26 -8.59
N ARG A 170 23.44 -0.82 -7.32
CA ARG A 170 23.61 -1.72 -6.17
C ARG A 170 22.35 -2.56 -5.95
N ALA A 171 22.53 -3.73 -5.34
CA ALA A 171 21.41 -4.55 -4.90
C ALA A 171 20.47 -3.73 -4.00
N ARG A 172 19.17 -3.85 -4.24
CA ARG A 172 18.15 -3.09 -3.52
C ARG A 172 16.93 -3.96 -3.27
N ALA A 173 16.36 -3.83 -2.07
CA ALA A 173 15.04 -4.37 -1.76
C ALA A 173 14.15 -3.26 -1.17
N TRP A 174 12.86 -3.30 -1.48
CA TRP A 174 11.86 -2.39 -0.91
C TRP A 174 10.47 -3.04 -0.88
N CYS A 175 9.64 -2.51 0.00
CA CYS A 175 8.21 -2.82 0.06
C CYS A 175 7.45 -1.62 -0.50
N GLU A 176 6.70 -1.82 -1.57
CA GLU A 176 5.90 -0.78 -2.23
C GLU A 176 4.44 -0.93 -1.81
N ILE A 177 3.84 0.12 -1.25
CA ILE A 177 2.41 0.13 -0.93
C ILE A 177 1.63 0.52 -2.19
N ASP A 178 1.16 -0.48 -2.93
CA ASP A 178 0.49 -0.29 -4.23
C ASP A 178 -0.94 0.22 -4.07
N GLN A 179 -1.72 -0.39 -3.17
CA GLN A 179 -3.12 -0.01 -2.93
C GLN A 179 -3.46 -0.03 -1.45
N ILE A 180 -4.27 0.93 -1.03
CA ILE A 180 -4.91 0.93 0.27
C ILE A 180 -6.33 1.46 0.16
N ALA A 181 -7.29 0.74 0.73
CA ALA A 181 -8.66 1.19 0.83
C ALA A 181 -9.24 0.87 2.20
N VAL A 182 -10.05 1.79 2.71
CA VAL A 182 -10.90 1.58 3.88
C VAL A 182 -12.29 2.05 3.49
N GLU A 183 -13.29 1.24 3.81
CA GLU A 183 -14.69 1.59 3.58
C GLU A 183 -15.03 2.93 4.23
N SER A 184 -15.87 3.72 3.56
CA SER A 184 -16.19 5.09 3.97
C SER A 184 -16.67 5.19 5.42
N ASN A 185 -17.52 4.25 5.87
CA ASN A 185 -18.07 4.21 7.22
C ASN A 185 -17.04 3.76 8.30
N HIS A 186 -15.88 3.27 7.87
CA HIS A 186 -14.81 2.76 8.71
C HIS A 186 -13.56 3.68 8.72
N ARG A 187 -13.61 4.81 8.00
CA ARG A 187 -12.51 5.80 7.93
C ARG A 187 -12.37 6.62 9.21
N ARG A 188 -11.21 7.30 9.35
CA ARG A 188 -10.84 8.15 10.50
C ARG A 188 -10.80 7.44 11.86
N ARG A 189 -10.77 6.11 11.84
CA ARG A 189 -10.71 5.24 13.02
C ARG A 189 -9.34 4.56 13.23
N GLY A 190 -8.33 4.95 12.44
CA GLY A 190 -6.97 4.39 12.55
C GLY A 190 -6.73 3.10 11.76
N ILE A 191 -7.74 2.52 11.10
CA ILE A 191 -7.64 1.27 10.33
C ILE A 191 -6.60 1.34 9.22
N GLY A 192 -6.60 2.40 8.40
CA GLY A 192 -5.61 2.57 7.34
C GLY A 192 -4.18 2.63 7.88
N ARG A 193 -3.97 3.30 9.02
CA ARG A 193 -2.67 3.32 9.70
C ARG A 193 -2.27 1.92 10.17
N ALA A 194 -3.19 1.16 10.74
CA ALA A 194 -2.93 -0.19 11.21
C ALA A 194 -2.55 -1.14 10.05
N LEU A 195 -3.23 -1.02 8.90
CA LEU A 195 -2.90 -1.76 7.68
C LEU A 195 -1.48 -1.46 7.19
N VAL A 196 -1.12 -0.18 7.04
CA VAL A 196 0.24 0.21 6.63
C VAL A 196 1.29 -0.28 7.63
N LEU A 197 1.04 -0.15 8.93
CA LEU A 197 1.96 -0.64 9.96
C LEU A 197 2.14 -2.15 9.88
N ARG A 198 1.10 -2.91 9.51
CA ARG A 198 1.22 -4.36 9.29
C ARG A 198 2.15 -4.68 8.12
N ALA A 199 2.04 -3.96 7.01
CA ALA A 199 2.94 -4.12 5.85
C ALA A 199 4.39 -3.75 6.20
N ILE A 200 4.60 -2.64 6.92
CA ILE A 200 5.93 -2.23 7.40
C ILE A 200 6.53 -3.28 8.33
N ALA A 201 5.75 -3.84 9.24
CA ALA A 201 6.21 -4.89 10.15
C ALA A 201 6.66 -6.14 9.37
N GLU A 202 5.91 -6.50 8.32
CA GLU A 202 6.28 -7.60 7.43
C GLU A 202 7.60 -7.33 6.68
N ALA A 203 7.73 -6.15 6.07
CA ALA A 203 8.95 -5.74 5.39
C ALA A 203 10.18 -5.85 6.30
N ARG A 204 10.06 -5.39 7.55
CA ARG A 204 11.13 -5.49 8.55
C ARG A 204 11.47 -6.93 8.92
N ALA A 205 10.47 -7.80 9.07
CA ALA A 205 10.70 -9.23 9.35
C ALA A 205 11.50 -9.91 8.23
N GLU A 206 11.42 -9.38 7.01
CA GLU A 206 12.15 -9.83 5.83
C GLU A 206 13.48 -9.12 5.55
N GLY A 207 13.94 -8.29 6.49
CA GLY A 207 15.16 -7.50 6.34
C GLY A 207 15.04 -6.35 5.33
N ILE A 208 13.83 -5.98 4.93
CA ILE A 208 13.56 -4.86 4.03
C ILE A 208 13.27 -3.61 4.86
N GLN A 209 14.14 -2.60 4.78
CA GLN A 209 13.99 -1.35 5.53
C GLN A 209 13.27 -0.25 4.75
N ARG A 210 13.37 -0.28 3.41
CA ARG A 210 12.81 0.77 2.54
C ARG A 210 11.36 0.45 2.23
N VAL A 211 10.49 1.42 2.45
CA VAL A 211 9.06 1.38 2.10
C VAL A 211 8.77 2.56 1.19
N GLU A 212 8.08 2.31 0.08
CA GLU A 212 7.70 3.30 -0.94
C GLU A 212 6.19 3.40 -1.09
#